data_AF-A0A2S9BAA6-F1
#
_entry.id   AF-A0A2S9BAA6-F1
#
_cell.length_a   1.000
_cell.length_b   1.000
_cell.length_c   1.000
_cell.angle_alpha   90.00
_cell.angle_beta   90.00
_cell.angle_gamma   90.00
#
_symmetry.space_group_name_H-M   'P 1'
#
loop_
_entity.id
_entity.type
_entity.pdbx_description
1 polymer ?
#
loop_
_entity_poly.entity_id
_entity_poly.type
_entity_poly.pdbx_seq_one_letter_code
_entity_poly.pdbx_strand_id
1 'polypeptide(L)'
;MNALRPPARPAPITAHITQRNPKILLGGKHQPTLLRYLDGWPRRSGGPAAFLIQFVEDGESLARFATDSFDLAVIQAPASEDAPEMIKQLVRVARQGLITRR
;
A
#
# COMPACT_ATOMS: atom_id res chain seq x y z
N MET A 1 31.56 3.12 -29.69
CA MET A 1 30.17 2.60 -29.54
C MET A 1 29.70 2.89 -28.13
N ASN A 2 29.01 4.01 -27.92
CA ASN A 2 28.43 4.36 -26.61
C ASN A 2 27.04 3.70 -26.52
N ALA A 3 26.93 2.63 -25.72
CA ALA A 3 25.63 2.02 -25.43
C ALA A 3 24.82 3.00 -24.58
N LEU A 4 23.83 3.65 -25.19
CA LEU A 4 22.80 4.44 -24.50
C LEU A 4 22.01 3.49 -23.60
N ARG A 5 22.42 3.38 -22.32
CA ARG A 5 21.64 2.66 -21.32
C ARG A 5 20.32 3.41 -21.17
N PRO A 6 19.15 2.76 -21.35
CA PRO A 6 17.89 3.43 -21.12
C PRO A 6 17.85 3.95 -19.68
N PRO A 7 17.34 5.17 -19.44
CA PRO A 7 17.23 5.70 -18.10
C PRO A 7 16.41 4.71 -17.28
N ALA A 8 16.96 4.24 -16.16
CA ALA A 8 16.25 3.42 -15.21
C ALA A 8 15.01 4.20 -14.76
N ARG A 9 13.84 3.87 -15.33
CA ARG A 9 12.57 4.43 -14.88
C ARG A 9 12.17 3.57 -13.69
N PRO A 10 12.25 4.06 -12.44
CA PRO A 10 11.62 3.36 -11.34
C PRO A 10 10.17 3.13 -11.74
N ALA A 11 9.78 1.86 -11.82
CA ALA A 11 8.38 1.53 -12.02
C ALA A 11 7.62 2.10 -10.81
N PRO A 12 6.40 2.63 -11.01
CA PRO A 12 5.54 2.96 -9.88
C PRO A 12 5.51 1.76 -8.92
N ILE A 13 5.52 2.01 -7.60
CA ILE A 13 5.46 0.96 -6.57
C ILE A 13 4.28 -0.01 -6.83
N THR A 14 3.27 0.50 -7.52
CA THR A 14 2.00 -0.14 -7.87
C THR A 14 2.02 -0.86 -9.23
N ALA A 15 3.14 -0.88 -9.94
CA ALA A 15 3.28 -1.48 -11.28
C ALA A 15 3.00 -2.99 -11.31
N HIS A 16 3.09 -3.65 -10.16
CA HIS A 16 2.82 -5.09 -10.01
C HIS A 16 1.38 -5.40 -9.59
N ILE A 17 0.54 -4.38 -9.34
CA ILE A 17 -0.86 -4.59 -8.97
C ILE A 17 -1.69 -4.65 -10.25
N THR A 18 -1.89 -5.86 -10.74
CA THR A 18 -2.59 -6.18 -12.00
C THR A 18 -4.10 -6.40 -11.83
N GLN A 19 -4.61 -6.35 -10.59
CA GLN A 19 -6.02 -6.63 -10.29
C GLN A 19 -6.95 -5.47 -10.63
N ARG A 20 -8.14 -5.81 -11.17
CA ARG A 20 -9.17 -4.88 -11.63
C ARG A 20 -9.93 -4.17 -10.49
N ASN A 21 -9.83 -4.69 -9.25
CA ASN A 21 -10.41 -4.11 -8.04
C ASN A 21 -9.56 -4.47 -6.81
N PRO A 22 -8.40 -3.81 -6.61
CA PRO A 22 -7.51 -4.19 -5.53
C PRO A 22 -8.09 -3.78 -4.17
N LYS A 23 -7.91 -4.66 -3.18
CA LYS A 23 -8.25 -4.39 -1.77
C LYS A 23 -7.09 -3.68 -1.10
N ILE A 24 -7.33 -2.46 -0.65
CA ILE A 24 -6.32 -1.59 -0.05
C ILE A 24 -6.67 -1.35 1.42
N LEU A 25 -5.75 -1.68 2.30
CA LEU A 25 -5.83 -1.34 3.72
C LEU A 25 -5.16 0.02 3.95
N LEU A 26 -5.87 0.96 4.56
CA LEU A 26 -5.34 2.26 4.96
C LEU A 26 -5.40 2.42 6.48
N GLY A 27 -4.24 2.46 7.11
CA GLY A 27 -4.09 2.71 8.55
C GLY A 27 -3.41 4.05 8.83
N GLY A 28 -4.05 4.91 9.60
CA GLY A 28 -3.41 6.12 10.11
C GLY A 28 -4.32 7.34 10.24
N LYS A 29 -3.81 8.34 10.95
CA LYS A 29 -4.56 9.54 11.36
C LYS A 29 -4.99 10.47 10.22
N HIS A 30 -4.30 10.43 9.08
CA HIS A 30 -4.50 11.36 7.94
C HIS A 30 -4.99 10.65 6.68
N GLN A 31 -6.23 10.15 6.75
CA GLN A 31 -6.90 9.45 5.65
C GLN A 31 -6.99 10.27 4.34
N PRO A 32 -7.26 11.60 4.33
CA PRO A 32 -7.34 12.36 3.08
C PRO A 32 -6.01 12.39 2.32
N THR A 33 -4.89 12.49 3.03
CA THR A 33 -3.55 12.47 2.42
C THR A 33 -3.26 11.11 1.78
N LEU A 34 -3.61 10.03 2.48
CA LEU A 34 -3.45 8.67 1.95
C LEU A 34 -4.31 8.43 0.70
N LEU A 35 -5.56 8.91 0.70
CA LEU A 35 -6.42 8.86 -0.49
C LEU A 35 -5.81 9.64 -1.65
N ARG A 36 -5.20 10.82 -1.43
CA ARG A 36 -4.53 11.58 -2.49
C ARG A 36 -3.32 10.84 -3.08
N TYR A 37 -2.59 10.07 -2.28
CA TYR A 37 -1.53 9.19 -2.80
C TYR A 37 -2.11 8.07 -3.69
N LEU A 38 -3.32 7.60 -3.40
CA LEU A 38 -4.03 6.62 -4.24
C LEU A 38 -4.71 7.26 -5.46
N ASP A 39 -5.17 8.51 -5.41
CA ASP A 39 -5.77 9.20 -6.58
C ASP A 39 -4.78 9.32 -7.75
N GLY A 40 -3.49 9.42 -7.45
CA GLY A 40 -2.39 9.40 -8.41
C GLY A 40 -2.03 8.01 -8.96
N TRP A 41 -2.76 6.95 -8.57
CA TRP A 41 -2.50 5.59 -9.02
C TRP A 41 -2.49 5.51 -10.55
N PRO A 42 -1.52 4.79 -11.15
CA PRO A 42 -1.45 4.67 -12.59
C PRO A 42 -2.71 3.98 -13.10
N ARG A 43 -3.63 4.78 -13.69
CA ARG A 43 -4.78 4.31 -14.49
C ARG A 43 -4.34 3.60 -15.79
N ARG A 44 -3.10 3.12 -15.85
CA ARG A 44 -2.44 2.57 -17.05
C ARG A 44 -3.11 1.30 -17.57
N SER A 45 -3.96 0.64 -16.78
CA SER A 45 -4.82 -0.46 -17.25
C SER A 45 -6.07 0.00 -18.02
N GLY A 46 -6.16 1.27 -18.42
CA GLY A 46 -7.15 1.71 -19.43
C GLY A 46 -8.59 1.75 -18.96
N GLY A 47 -8.82 1.77 -17.64
CA GLY A 47 -10.17 1.84 -17.08
C GLY A 47 -10.20 2.39 -15.65
N PRO A 48 -11.39 2.80 -15.16
CA PRO A 48 -11.57 3.14 -13.75
C PRO A 48 -11.22 1.92 -12.89
N ALA A 49 -10.17 2.02 -12.08
CA ALA A 49 -9.91 1.06 -11.02
C ALA A 49 -10.84 1.42 -9.85
N ALA A 50 -11.82 0.57 -9.58
CA ALA A 50 -12.50 0.63 -8.29
C ALA A 50 -11.49 0.17 -7.24
N PHE A 51 -11.39 0.88 -6.12
CA PHE A 51 -10.57 0.47 -4.98
C PHE A 51 -11.51 0.05 -3.86
N LEU A 52 -11.27 -1.13 -3.29
CA LEU A 52 -11.91 -1.52 -2.04
C LEU A 52 -11.01 -1.05 -0.90
N ILE A 53 -11.33 0.12 -0.35
CA ILE A 53 -10.54 0.73 0.72
C ILE A 53 -11.12 0.34 2.07
N GLN A 54 -10.31 -0.34 2.88
CA GLN A 54 -10.61 -0.63 4.28
C GLN A 54 -9.81 0.32 5.16
N PHE A 55 -10.50 1.07 6.02
CA PHE A 55 -9.85 1.92 7.00
C PHE A 55 -9.66 1.17 8.32
N VAL A 56 -8.52 1.44 8.95
CA VAL A 56 -8.15 0.95 10.27
C VAL A 56 -7.63 2.13 11.09
N GLU A 57 -8.06 2.23 12.34
CA GLU A 57 -7.59 3.28 13.24
C GLU A 57 -6.16 3.03 13.71
N ASP A 58 -5.48 4.10 14.13
CA ASP A 58 -4.13 4.00 14.69
C ASP A 58 -4.16 3.13 15.96
N GLY A 59 -3.37 2.06 16.00
CA GLY A 59 -3.36 1.08 17.10
C GLY A 59 -4.44 -0.01 17.02
N GLU A 60 -5.30 0.00 16.00
CA GLU A 60 -6.29 -1.05 15.82
C GLU A 60 -5.64 -2.35 15.29
N SER A 61 -5.91 -3.46 15.98
CA SER A 61 -5.23 -4.72 15.67
C SER A 61 -5.63 -5.27 14.30
N LEU A 62 -4.61 -5.49 13.46
CA LEU A 62 -4.70 -6.18 12.17
C LEU A 62 -4.99 -7.69 12.32
N ALA A 63 -4.98 -8.22 13.55
CA ALA A 63 -5.24 -9.64 13.84
C ALA A 63 -6.59 -10.12 13.32
N ARG A 64 -7.59 -9.23 13.24
CA ARG A 64 -8.93 -9.52 12.72
C ARG A 64 -8.98 -9.90 11.23
N PHE A 65 -7.96 -9.51 10.47
CA PHE A 65 -7.92 -9.78 9.03
C PHE A 65 -7.26 -11.13 8.77
N ALA A 66 -7.73 -11.84 7.74
CA ALA A 66 -7.10 -13.08 7.32
C ALA A 66 -5.77 -12.80 6.59
N THR A 67 -4.93 -13.82 6.50
CA THR A 67 -3.67 -13.75 5.74
C THR A 67 -3.95 -13.45 4.27
N ASP A 68 -3.11 -12.63 3.63
CA ASP A 68 -3.21 -12.22 2.20
C ASP A 68 -4.57 -11.65 1.78
N SER A 69 -5.29 -11.02 2.70
CA SER A 69 -6.61 -10.41 2.45
C SER A 69 -6.54 -9.14 1.61
N PHE A 70 -5.40 -8.45 1.65
CA PHE A 70 -5.19 -7.16 0.99
C PHE A 70 -4.10 -7.26 -0.07
N ASP A 71 -4.32 -6.57 -1.18
CA ASP A 71 -3.34 -6.45 -2.24
C ASP A 71 -2.27 -5.41 -1.87
N LEU A 72 -2.66 -4.36 -1.14
CA LEU A 72 -1.77 -3.34 -0.61
C LEU A 72 -2.21 -2.91 0.79
N ALA A 73 -1.27 -2.80 1.72
CA ALA A 73 -1.49 -2.11 2.99
C ALA A 73 -0.58 -0.88 3.09
N VAL A 74 -1.19 0.28 3.34
CA VAL A 74 -0.48 1.52 3.62
C VAL A 74 -0.79 1.92 5.05
N ILE A 75 0.25 1.96 5.88
CA ILE A 75 0.13 2.45 7.24
C ILE A 75 1.04 3.64 7.49
N GLN A 76 0.67 4.43 8.49
CA GLN A 76 1.58 5.37 9.11
C GLN A 76 2.64 4.62 9.93
N ALA A 77 3.88 5.12 9.91
CA ALA A 77 4.98 4.53 10.68
C ALA A 77 4.60 4.46 12.17
N PRO A 78 4.56 3.25 12.76
CA PRO A 78 4.28 3.08 14.17
C PRO A 78 5.46 3.54 15.05
N ALA A 79 5.24 3.63 16.36
CA ALA A 79 6.31 3.82 17.32
C ALA A 79 7.29 2.64 17.28
N SER A 80 8.53 2.86 17.73
CA SER A 80 9.59 1.83 17.65
C SER A 80 9.28 0.57 18.46
N GLU A 81 8.52 0.71 19.55
CA GLU A 81 8.09 -0.41 20.40
C GLU A 81 7.08 -1.34 19.71
N ASP A 82 6.17 -0.78 18.91
CA ASP A 82 5.11 -1.53 18.22
C ASP A 82 5.49 -1.95 16.80
N ALA A 83 6.55 -1.35 16.24
CA ALA A 83 7.03 -1.61 14.89
C ALA A 83 7.21 -3.11 14.55
N PRO A 84 7.87 -3.96 15.37
CA PRO A 84 8.08 -5.35 15.00
C PRO A 84 6.78 -6.14 14.86
N GLU A 85 5.83 -5.96 15.78
CA GLU A 85 4.55 -6.67 15.72
C GLU A 85 3.68 -6.12 14.59
N MET A 86 3.65 -4.80 14.38
CA MET A 86 2.92 -4.19 13.28
C MET A 86 3.44 -4.64 11.91
N ILE A 87 4.77 -4.70 11.72
CA ILE A 87 5.38 -5.20 10.48
C ILE A 87 5.02 -6.67 10.26
N LYS A 88 5.06 -7.50 11.30
CA LYS A 88 4.66 -8.91 11.20
C LYS A 88 3.21 -9.06 10.78
N GLN A 89 2.30 -8.29 11.39
CA GLN A 89 0.89 -8.32 11.02
C GLN A 89 0.66 -7.80 9.59
N LEU A 90 1.35 -6.73 9.18
CA LEU A 90 1.30 -6.21 7.82
C LEU A 90 1.70 -7.25 6.78
N VAL A 91 2.86 -7.90 6.98
CA VAL A 91 3.37 -8.94 6.07
C VAL A 91 2.42 -10.13 6.01
N ARG A 92 1.70 -10.43 7.10
CA ARG A 92 0.68 -11.47 7.12
C ARG A 92 -0.55 -11.09 6.29
N VAL A 93 -1.10 -9.89 6.48
CA VAL A 93 -2.41 -9.54 5.92
C VAL A 93 -2.34 -8.99 4.50
N ALA A 94 -1.18 -8.49 4.06
CA ALA A 94 -1.02 -7.80 2.80
C ALA A 94 0.05 -8.42 1.91
N ARG A 95 -0.30 -8.62 0.64
CA ARG A 95 0.62 -9.09 -0.40
C ARG A 95 1.69 -8.06 -0.75
N GLN A 96 1.39 -6.77 -0.53
CA GLN A 96 2.34 -5.66 -0.64
C GLN A 96 2.13 -4.69 0.53
N GLY A 97 3.22 -4.16 1.09
CA GLY A 97 3.18 -3.24 2.24
C GLY A 97 3.95 -1.95 1.96
N LEU A 98 3.39 -0.82 2.42
CA LEU A 98 4.03 0.50 2.38
C LEU A 98 3.93 1.15 3.77
N ILE A 99 5.08 1.60 4.29
CA ILE A 99 5.16 2.36 5.54
C ILE A 99 5.43 3.81 5.18
N THR A 100 4.50 4.69 5.52
CA THR A 100 4.65 6.14 5.32
C THR A 100 5.28 6.77 6.56
N ARG A 101 6.41 7.45 6.37
CA ARG A 101 7.07 8.19 7.46
C ARG A 101 6.42 9.57 7.61
N ARG A 102 6.13 9.98 8.85
CA ARG A 102 5.74 11.35 9.18
C ARG A 102 6.90 12.31 8.89
#